data_AF-A0A2K2RRA1-F1
#
_entry.id   AF-A0A2K2RRA1-F1
#
_cell.length_a   1.000
_cell.length_b   1.000
_cell.length_c   1.000
_cell.angle_alpha   90.00
_cell.angle_beta   90.00
_cell.angle_gamma   90.00
#
_symmetry.space_group_name_H-M   'P 1'
#
loop_
_entity.id
_entity.type
_entity.pdbx_description
1 polymer ?
#
loop_
_entity_poly.entity_id
_entity_poly.type
_entity_poly.pdbx_seq_one_letter_code
_entity_poly.pdbx_strand_id
1 'polypeptide(L)' 'MEPGGGVPTSPGALPPPPAADARRGRETEQDGQRVAVRLPDDGGIVPRARSGRGVTGGHPRAASAGRRAGRAAGGAPAGR' A
#
# COMPACT_ATOMS: atom_id res chain seq x y z
N MET A 1 -49.39 1.99 37.07
CA MET A 1 -48.74 1.69 35.78
C MET A 1 -47.65 2.74 35.64
N GLU A 2 -46.47 2.45 36.18
CA GLU A 2 -45.34 3.39 36.19
C GLU A 2 -44.63 3.34 34.83
N PRO A 3 -44.32 4.47 34.18
CA PRO A 3 -43.59 4.47 32.93
C PRO A 3 -42.14 4.03 33.18
N GLY A 4 -41.74 2.93 32.53
CA GLY A 4 -40.38 2.40 32.60
C GLY A 4 -39.36 3.42 32.13
N GLY A 5 -38.60 3.97 33.07
CA GLY A 5 -37.45 4.81 32.79
C GLY A 5 -36.37 3.99 32.08
N GLY A 6 -36.21 4.21 30.77
CA GLY A 6 -35.06 3.71 30.03
C GLY A 6 -33.79 4.36 30.57
N VAL A 7 -32.85 3.56 31.06
CA VAL A 7 -31.51 4.06 31.41
C VAL A 7 -30.81 4.53 30.13
N PRO A 8 -30.40 5.81 30.02
CA PRO A 8 -29.66 6.25 28.84
C PRO A 8 -28.29 5.56 28.82
N THR A 9 -27.99 4.76 27.79
CA THR A 9 -26.64 4.25 27.54
C THR A 9 -25.82 5.37 26.90
N SER A 10 -25.45 6.36 27.70
CA SER A 10 -24.44 7.32 27.27
C SER A 10 -23.17 6.53 26.97
N PRO A 11 -22.59 6.59 25.76
CA PRO A 11 -21.29 5.99 25.52
C PRO A 11 -20.30 6.77 26.39
N GLY A 12 -19.97 6.20 27.55
CA GLY A 12 -18.96 6.76 28.43
C GLY A 12 -17.68 7.02 27.64
N ALA A 13 -16.89 7.99 28.09
CA ALA A 13 -15.65 8.35 27.41
C ALA A 13 -14.81 7.10 27.13
N LEU A 14 -14.43 6.90 25.86
CA LEU A 14 -13.53 5.82 25.50
C LEU A 14 -12.20 6.02 26.21
N PRO A 15 -11.52 4.94 26.63
CA PRO A 15 -10.19 5.04 27.19
C PRO A 15 -9.26 5.75 26.19
N PRO A 16 -8.29 6.54 26.68
CA PRO A 16 -7.34 7.21 25.81
C PRO A 16 -6.62 6.17 24.95
N PRO A 17 -6.42 6.44 23.65
CA PRO A 17 -5.81 5.47 22.76
C PRO A 17 -4.41 5.11 23.25
N PRO A 18 -4.02 3.83 23.17
CA PRO A 18 -2.67 3.42 23.55
C PRO A 18 -1.64 4.20 22.71
N ALA A 19 -0.53 4.56 23.35
CA ALA A 19 0.58 5.18 22.65
C ALA A 19 1.00 4.32 21.44
N ALA A 20 1.28 4.97 20.32
CA ALA A 20 1.70 4.26 19.12
C ALA A 20 3.01 3.51 19.38
N ASP A 21 3.03 2.23 19.02
CA ASP A 21 4.26 1.44 19.06
C ASP A 21 5.22 1.99 17.99
N ALA A 22 6.27 2.69 18.43
CA ALA A 22 7.27 3.30 17.56
C ALA A 22 8.08 2.27 16.74
N ARG A 23 8.01 0.97 17.08
CA ARG A 23 8.63 -0.11 16.30
C ARG A 23 7.79 -0.53 15.09
N ARG A 24 6.53 -0.08 14.99
CA ARG A 24 5.61 -0.46 13.92
C ARG A 24 5.26 0.73 13.05
N GLY A 25 5.51 0.60 11.75
CA GLY A 25 4.91 1.48 10.74
C GLY A 25 3.39 1.32 10.71
N ARG A 26 2.67 2.40 10.45
CA ARG A 26 1.24 2.39 10.14
C ARG A 26 1.09 2.86 8.71
N GLU A 27 0.52 2.01 7.86
CA GLU A 27 0.26 2.30 6.47
C GLU A 27 -1.24 2.11 6.19
N THR A 28 -1.80 2.93 5.32
CA THR A 28 -3.19 2.78 4.88
C THR A 28 -3.30 1.58 3.94
N GLU A 29 -4.32 0.77 4.15
CA GLU A 29 -4.64 -0.33 3.23
C GLU A 29 -5.07 0.24 1.88
N GLN A 30 -4.56 -0.35 0.80
CA GLN A 30 -4.81 0.08 -0.56
C GLN A 30 -5.56 -1.04 -1.28
N ASP A 31 -6.84 -0.82 -1.54
CA ASP A 31 -7.64 -1.70 -2.37
C ASP A 31 -7.16 -1.63 -3.82
N GLY A 32 -6.70 -2.77 -4.34
CA GLY A 32 -6.23 -2.86 -5.71
C GLY A 32 -5.38 -4.10 -5.99
N GLN A 33 -4.86 -4.17 -7.21
CA GLN A 33 -3.95 -5.24 -7.58
C GLN A 33 -2.55 -5.00 -7.01
N ARG A 34 -2.03 -5.98 -6.27
CA ARG A 34 -0.61 -5.99 -5.85
C ARG A 34 0.30 -6.37 -7.02
N VAL A 35 1.36 -5.59 -7.20
CA VAL A 35 2.37 -5.80 -8.25
C VAL A 35 3.75 -5.88 -7.61
N ALA A 36 4.51 -6.94 -7.94
CA ALA A 36 5.93 -7.02 -7.64
C ALA A 36 6.72 -6.38 -8.78
N VAL A 37 7.73 -5.58 -8.45
CA VAL A 37 8.56 -4.87 -9.42
C VAL A 37 9.99 -5.40 -9.31
N ARG A 38 10.45 -6.15 -10.33
CA ARG A 38 11.86 -6.55 -10.41
C ARG A 38 12.65 -5.44 -11.12
N LEU A 39 13.77 -5.07 -10.53
CA LEU A 39 14.76 -4.11 -11.05
C LEU A 39 16.01 -4.88 -11.52
N PRO A 40 16.05 -5.36 -12.77
CA PRO A 40 17.28 -5.87 -13.38
C PRO A 40 18.39 -4.80 -13.48
N ASP A 41 19.65 -5.25 -13.58
CA ASP A 41 20.84 -4.39 -13.65
C ASP A 41 20.93 -3.53 -14.92
N ASP A 42 20.09 -3.80 -15.91
CA ASP A 42 19.97 -3.01 -17.15
C ASP A 42 19.11 -1.73 -16.96
N GLY A 43 18.67 -1.45 -15.73
CA GLY A 43 17.79 -0.32 -15.42
C GLY A 43 16.37 -0.47 -15.98
N GLY A 44 16.07 -1.63 -16.55
CA GLY A 44 14.74 -2.05 -16.96
C GLY A 44 13.88 -2.40 -15.76
N ILE A 45 12.58 -2.61 -16.02
CA ILE A 45 11.62 -2.93 -14.96
C ILE A 45 10.63 -3.96 -15.44
N VAL A 46 10.44 -4.97 -14.60
CA VAL A 46 9.57 -6.11 -14.91
C VAL A 46 8.47 -6.20 -13.85
N PRO A 47 7.28 -5.60 -14.12
CA PRO A 47 6.14 -5.71 -13.21
C PRO A 47 5.45 -7.07 -13.36
N ARG A 48 5.17 -7.71 -12.22
CA ARG A 48 4.51 -9.02 -12.13
C ARG A 48 3.29 -8.94 -11.22
N ALA A 49 2.20 -9.56 -11.64
CA ALA A 49 1.07 -9.83 -10.76
C ALA A 49 1.49 -10.75 -9.60
N ARG A 50 0.66 -10.83 -8.55
CA ARG A 50 0.85 -11.80 -7.45
C ARG A 50 1.01 -13.25 -7.94
N SER A 51 0.37 -13.61 -9.06
CA SER A 51 0.51 -14.94 -9.68
C SER A 51 1.83 -15.16 -10.45
N GLY A 52 2.69 -14.15 -10.56
CA GLY A 52 3.90 -14.17 -11.37
C GLY A 52 3.70 -13.81 -12.84
N ARG A 53 2.45 -13.67 -13.32
CA ARG A 53 2.16 -13.25 -14.70
C ARG A 53 2.65 -11.82 -14.95
N GLY A 54 3.24 -11.57 -16.13
CA GLY A 54 3.63 -10.21 -16.55
C GLY A 54 2.41 -9.32 -16.78
N VAL A 55 2.43 -8.09 -16.27
CA VAL A 55 1.29 -7.15 -16.37
C VAL A 55 1.58 -5.91 -17.24
N THR A 56 2.77 -5.82 -17.84
CA THR A 56 3.26 -4.63 -18.57
C THR A 56 2.33 -4.18 -19.69
N GLY A 57 1.73 -5.11 -20.43
CA GLY A 57 0.84 -4.80 -21.55
C GLY A 57 -0.51 -4.19 -21.16
N GLY A 58 -0.99 -4.44 -19.94
CA GLY A 58 -2.28 -3.93 -19.46
C GLY A 58 -2.20 -2.59 -18.72
N HIS A 59 -1.00 -2.19 -18.29
CA HIS A 59 -0.82 -1.02 -17.42
C HIS A 59 0.39 -0.14 -17.83
N PRO A 60 0.29 0.61 -18.94
CA PRO A 60 1.39 1.45 -19.45
C PRO A 60 1.79 2.58 -18.49
N ARG A 61 0.84 3.12 -17.70
CA ARG A 61 1.14 4.10 -16.64
C ARG A 61 1.92 3.51 -15.47
N ALA A 62 1.67 2.24 -15.13
CA ALA A 62 2.44 1.54 -14.09
C ALA A 62 3.88 1.27 -14.55
N ALA A 63 4.08 0.97 -15.84
CA ALA A 63 5.41 0.80 -16.41
C ALA A 63 6.26 2.08 -16.35
N SER A 64 5.68 3.25 -16.62
CA SER A 64 6.39 4.52 -16.52
C SER A 64 6.70 4.94 -15.08
N ALA A 65 5.78 4.70 -14.14
CA ALA A 65 5.99 4.91 -12.71
C ALA A 65 7.09 4.01 -12.17
N GLY A 66 7.07 2.73 -12.55
CA GLY A 66 8.17 1.81 -12.31
C GLY A 66 9.48 2.44 -12.73
N ARG A 67 9.63 2.87 -14.01
CA ARG A 67 10.93 3.32 -14.56
C ARG A 67 11.53 4.47 -13.76
N ARG A 68 10.69 5.36 -13.23
CA ARG A 68 11.14 6.43 -12.33
C ARG A 68 11.63 5.88 -10.99
N ALA A 69 10.92 4.92 -10.39
CA ALA A 69 11.33 4.28 -9.16
C ALA A 69 12.65 3.50 -9.30
N GLY A 70 12.85 2.77 -10.41
CA GLY A 70 14.12 2.08 -10.69
C GLY A 70 15.32 3.02 -10.81
N ARG A 71 15.14 4.18 -11.48
CA ARG A 71 16.16 5.23 -11.52
C ARG A 71 16.43 5.84 -10.14
N ALA A 72 15.39 6.07 -9.34
CA ALA A 72 15.55 6.60 -7.98
C ALA A 72 16.28 5.62 -7.05
N ALA A 73 16.14 4.32 -7.27
CA ALA A 73 16.85 3.27 -6.54
C ALA A 73 18.30 3.04 -7.02
N GLY A 74 18.80 3.81 -8.00
CA GLY A 74 20.18 3.72 -8.48
C GLY A 74 20.40 2.73 -9.63
N GLY A 75 19.35 2.18 -10.24
CA GLY A 75 19.47 1.38 -11.47
C GLY A 75 19.89 2.27 -12.64
N ALA A 76 21.14 2.16 -13.09
CA ALA A 76 21.60 2.86 -14.29
C ALA A 76 20.86 2.32 -15.51
N PRO A 77 20.31 3.17 -16.41
CA PRO A 77 19.79 2.68 -17.67
C PRO A 77 20.94 2.05 -18.46
N ALA A 78 20.81 0.79 -18.88
CA ALA A 78 21.71 0.21 -19.87
C ALA A 78 21.75 1.14 -21.08
N GLY A 79 22.95 1.57 -21.43
CA GLY A 79 23.19 2.51 -22.50
C GLY A 79 22.73 1.96 -23.86
N ARG A 80 21.96 2.82 -24.55
CA ARG A 80 21.57 2.87 -25.97
C ARG A 80 20.75 1.73 -26.56
#